data_AF-A0A955ZI78-F1
#
_entry.id   AF-A0A955ZI78-F1
#
_cell.length_a   1.000
_cell.length_b   1.000
_cell.length_c   1.000
_cell.angle_alpha   90.00
_cell.angle_beta   90.00
_cell.angle_gamma   90.00
#
_symmetry.space_group_name_H-M   'P 1'
#
loop_
_entity.id
_entity.type
_entity.pdbx_description
1 polymer ?
#
loop_
_entity_poly.entity_id
_entity_poly.type
_entity_poly.pdbx_seq_one_letter_code
_entity_poly.pdbx_strand_id
1 'polypeptide(L)'
;MNAVGRVLIVEDETMLRASLARGLARSLDLDVQEAGDVEQAVALLEREPPDIVVSDIDMPGRTGIELLGELGKRGLRIPVIFVSAYLQAYGPQLPKHANIEVLEKPVALEELRNAIRTKLMAMAAEDPFSISDFLQLAGMTHRSVVLDAQWPDGRRGSIVVHEGEVWTASFDDLSGVEAFSEVAWRGGARIRCHSLVGDPGPRTLEGTPEALLMNTAKDLDEQGHTPDFEGELERGVTALLAKDYDAAVRAFEAAHAIDPEHPQVNTNLRRLRELGYTKREP
;
A
#
# COMPACT_ATOMS: atom_id res chain seq x y z
N MET A 1 6.16 -11.80 -18.96
CA MET A 1 5.07 -11.44 -18.03
C MET A 1 5.57 -11.85 -16.67
N ASN A 2 5.91 -10.90 -15.80
CA ASN A 2 6.54 -11.22 -14.52
C ASN A 2 5.46 -11.35 -13.46
N ALA A 3 5.48 -12.45 -12.71
CA ALA A 3 4.63 -12.67 -11.56
C ALA A 3 4.78 -11.52 -10.54
N VAL A 4 3.67 -11.15 -9.89
CA VAL A 4 3.60 -10.21 -8.75
C VAL A 4 4.27 -10.80 -7.51
N GLY A 5 4.32 -12.12 -7.36
CA GLY A 5 5.15 -12.78 -6.33
C GLY A 5 5.16 -14.31 -6.43
N ARG A 6 6.19 -14.92 -5.84
CA ARG A 6 6.39 -16.36 -5.71
C ARG A 6 5.85 -16.86 -4.37
N VAL A 7 4.95 -17.82 -4.41
CA VAL A 7 4.29 -18.43 -3.25
C VAL A 7 4.82 -19.84 -3.06
N LEU A 8 5.30 -20.16 -1.85
CA LEU A 8 5.59 -21.53 -1.46
C LEU A 8 4.43 -22.09 -0.63
N ILE A 9 3.82 -23.18 -1.09
CA ILE A 9 2.78 -23.91 -0.36
C ILE A 9 3.42 -25.12 0.32
N VAL A 10 3.25 -25.24 1.63
CA VAL A 10 3.72 -26.37 2.45
C VAL A 10 2.50 -27.06 3.06
N GLU A 11 2.16 -28.24 2.55
CA GLU A 11 0.92 -28.96 2.88
C GLU A 11 1.15 -30.44 2.62
N ASP A 12 0.93 -31.33 3.60
CA ASP A 12 1.26 -32.76 3.47
C ASP A 12 0.22 -33.52 2.64
N GLU A 13 -1.05 -33.09 2.67
CA GLU A 13 -2.11 -33.70 1.88
C GLU A 13 -1.95 -33.35 0.40
N THR A 14 -1.45 -34.31 -0.39
CA THR A 14 -1.11 -34.12 -1.81
C THR A 14 -2.28 -33.59 -2.65
N MET A 15 -3.50 -34.05 -2.38
CA MET A 15 -4.69 -33.60 -3.12
C MET A 15 -5.07 -32.15 -2.78
N LEU A 16 -4.94 -31.76 -1.50
CA LEU A 16 -5.19 -30.40 -1.04
C LEU A 16 -4.12 -29.46 -1.57
N ARG A 17 -2.83 -29.80 -1.42
CA ARG A 17 -1.68 -29.06 -1.95
C ARG A 17 -1.83 -28.77 -3.44
N ALA A 18 -2.08 -29.79 -4.26
CA ALA A 18 -2.25 -29.63 -5.70
C ALA A 18 -3.50 -28.80 -6.06
N SER A 19 -4.55 -28.85 -5.24
CA SER A 19 -5.77 -28.05 -5.47
C SER A 19 -5.55 -26.58 -5.14
N LEU A 20 -4.88 -26.27 -4.03
CA LEU A 20 -4.47 -24.92 -3.65
C LEU A 20 -3.50 -24.35 -4.69
N ALA A 21 -2.48 -25.12 -5.07
CA ALA A 21 -1.48 -24.71 -6.06
C ALA A 21 -2.12 -24.37 -7.40
N ARG A 22 -2.98 -25.24 -7.93
CA ARG A 22 -3.73 -24.96 -9.17
C ARG A 22 -4.70 -23.79 -9.02
N GLY A 23 -5.31 -23.62 -7.85
CA GLY A 23 -6.21 -22.50 -7.58
C GLY A 23 -5.49 -21.16 -7.63
N LEU A 24 -4.33 -21.08 -6.98
CA LEU A 24 -3.49 -19.89 -6.91
C LEU A 24 -2.75 -19.62 -8.23
N ALA A 25 -2.25 -20.65 -8.92
CA ALA A 25 -1.57 -20.49 -10.20
C ALA A 25 -2.48 -20.03 -11.36
N ARG A 26 -3.82 -20.09 -11.19
CA ARG A 26 -4.76 -19.47 -12.14
C ARG A 26 -4.73 -17.95 -12.11
N SER A 27 -4.23 -17.36 -11.02
CA SER A 27 -3.91 -15.95 -10.96
C SER A 27 -2.67 -15.71 -11.82
N LEU A 28 -2.82 -14.94 -12.91
CA LEU A 28 -1.76 -14.65 -13.91
C LEU A 28 -0.50 -13.99 -13.31
N ASP A 29 -0.58 -13.62 -12.04
CA ASP A 29 0.36 -12.87 -11.27
C ASP A 29 1.06 -13.67 -10.15
N LEU A 30 0.83 -14.97 -9.98
CA LEU A 30 1.51 -15.78 -8.96
C LEU A 30 2.31 -16.94 -9.57
N ASP A 31 3.55 -17.10 -9.11
CA ASP A 31 4.37 -18.29 -9.33
C ASP A 31 4.25 -19.19 -8.09
N VAL A 32 3.91 -20.48 -8.25
CA VAL A 32 3.62 -21.37 -7.12
C VAL A 32 4.62 -22.50 -7.04
N GLN A 33 5.29 -22.62 -5.91
CA GLN A 33 6.11 -23.74 -5.52
C GLN A 33 5.35 -24.62 -4.52
N GLU A 34 5.56 -25.94 -4.60
CA GLU A 34 4.88 -26.93 -3.76
C GLU A 34 5.90 -27.71 -2.94
N ALA A 35 5.63 -27.87 -1.65
CA ALA A 35 6.35 -28.74 -0.73
C ALA A 35 5.35 -29.59 0.08
N GLY A 36 5.63 -30.88 0.21
CA GLY A 36 4.82 -31.79 1.03
C GLY A 36 5.25 -31.87 2.49
N ASP A 37 6.40 -31.28 2.83
CA ASP A 37 6.99 -31.33 4.16
C ASP A 37 7.99 -30.16 4.35
N VAL A 38 8.47 -29.98 5.59
CA VAL A 38 9.41 -28.91 5.95
C VAL A 38 10.75 -29.09 5.25
N GLU A 39 11.23 -30.31 5.04
CA GLU A 39 12.48 -30.61 4.36
C GLU A 39 12.48 -30.14 2.90
N GLN A 40 11.41 -30.43 2.17
CA GLN A 40 11.19 -29.96 0.80
C GLN A 40 11.06 -28.45 0.75
N ALA A 41 10.34 -27.84 1.70
CA ALA A 41 10.23 -26.40 1.81
C ALA A 41 11.62 -25.76 2.00
N VAL A 42 12.44 -26.29 2.91
CA VAL A 42 13.81 -25.83 3.15
C VAL A 42 14.69 -25.97 1.91
N ALA A 43 14.59 -27.08 1.18
CA ALA A 43 15.34 -27.25 -0.07
C ALA A 43 14.95 -26.21 -1.14
N LEU A 44 13.68 -25.78 -1.18
CA LEU A 44 13.20 -24.73 -2.07
C LEU A 44 13.68 -23.35 -1.61
N LEU A 45 13.64 -23.05 -0.31
CA LEU A 45 14.18 -21.81 0.28
C LEU A 45 15.65 -21.58 -0.12
N GLU A 46 16.45 -22.64 -0.22
CA GLU A 46 17.87 -22.58 -0.57
C GLU A 46 18.13 -22.40 -2.07
N ARG A 47 17.25 -22.91 -2.93
CA ARG A 47 17.42 -22.84 -4.39
C ARG A 47 16.81 -21.59 -4.99
N GLU A 48 15.57 -21.29 -4.61
CA GLU A 48 14.80 -20.16 -5.10
C GLU A 48 13.84 -19.69 -4.00
N PRO A 49 14.26 -18.72 -3.16
CA PRO A 49 13.44 -18.27 -2.06
C PRO A 49 12.11 -17.66 -2.57
N PRO A 50 10.98 -17.98 -1.94
CA PRO A 50 9.68 -17.41 -2.25
C PRO A 50 9.53 -16.00 -1.63
N ASP A 51 8.57 -15.24 -2.14
CA ASP A 51 8.18 -13.95 -1.59
C ASP A 51 7.18 -14.11 -0.43
N ILE A 52 6.52 -15.26 -0.33
CA ILE A 52 5.58 -15.60 0.76
C ILE A 52 5.47 -17.11 0.93
N VAL A 53 5.26 -17.54 2.17
CA VAL A 53 4.99 -18.95 2.52
C VAL A 53 3.54 -19.10 2.98
N VAL A 54 2.86 -20.11 2.46
CA VAL A 54 1.58 -20.62 2.98
C VAL A 54 1.84 -22.01 3.53
N SER A 55 1.65 -22.23 4.83
CA SER A 55 1.98 -23.50 5.48
C SER A 55 0.80 -24.02 6.30
N ASP A 56 0.55 -25.32 6.23
CA ASP A 56 -0.17 -26.00 7.30
C ASP A 56 0.70 -25.98 8.58
N ILE A 57 0.06 -25.86 9.74
CA ILE A 57 0.71 -26.04 11.05
C ILE A 57 0.83 -27.53 11.35
N ASP A 58 -0.23 -28.29 11.09
CA ASP A 58 -0.44 -29.65 11.57
C ASP A 58 0.03 -30.67 10.52
N MET A 59 1.34 -30.75 10.29
CA MET A 59 1.94 -31.74 9.39
C MET A 59 2.61 -32.88 10.17
N PRO A 60 2.61 -34.12 9.64
CA PRO A 60 3.33 -35.24 10.23
C PRO A 60 4.85 -35.00 10.24
N GLY A 61 5.48 -35.29 11.38
CA GLY A 61 6.93 -35.09 11.56
C GLY A 61 7.22 -33.71 12.14
N ARG A 62 7.62 -32.76 11.29
CA ARG A 62 7.97 -31.40 11.69
C ARG A 62 6.80 -30.46 11.47
N THR A 63 6.53 -29.61 12.45
CA THR A 63 5.40 -28.68 12.39
C THR A 63 5.71 -27.49 11.49
N GLY A 64 4.67 -26.86 10.91
CA GLY A 64 4.83 -25.62 10.14
C GLY A 64 5.45 -24.48 10.96
N ILE A 65 5.35 -24.52 12.29
CA ILE A 65 5.99 -23.56 13.19
C ILE A 65 7.53 -23.69 13.12
N GLU A 66 8.06 -24.90 12.97
CA GLU A 66 9.50 -25.12 12.84
C GLU A 66 10.08 -24.48 11.58
N LEU A 67 9.27 -24.27 10.54
CA LEU A 67 9.66 -23.55 9.33
C LEU A 67 10.05 -22.08 9.65
N LEU A 68 9.40 -21.45 10.64
CA LEU A 68 9.80 -20.10 11.10
C LEU A 68 11.22 -20.09 11.64
N GLY A 69 11.60 -21.14 12.37
CA GLY A 69 12.97 -21.32 12.87
C GLY A 69 13.98 -21.45 11.74
N GLU A 70 13.64 -22.18 10.68
CA GLU A 70 14.49 -22.34 9.50
C GLU A 70 14.62 -21.06 8.67
N LEU A 71 13.55 -20.26 8.56
CA LEU A 71 13.57 -18.93 7.96
C LEU A 71 14.48 -17.98 8.77
N GLY A 72 14.29 -17.94 10.08
CA GLY A 72 15.08 -17.10 11.00
C GLY A 72 16.57 -17.44 10.99
N LYS A 73 16.94 -18.73 11.03
CA LYS A 73 18.34 -19.19 10.91
C LYS A 73 19.01 -18.72 9.63
N ARG A 74 18.25 -18.55 8.55
CA ARG A 74 18.72 -18.09 7.23
C ARG A 74 18.63 -16.57 7.05
N GLY A 75 18.14 -15.83 8.05
CA GLY A 75 17.95 -14.39 7.96
C GLY A 75 16.84 -13.96 6.99
N LEU A 76 15.98 -14.88 6.58
CA LEU A 76 14.90 -14.62 5.64
C LEU A 76 13.71 -14.00 6.38
N ARG A 77 13.28 -12.82 5.96
CA ARG A 77 12.12 -12.10 6.51
C ARG A 77 10.88 -12.29 5.63
N ILE A 78 10.59 -13.54 5.28
CA ILE A 78 9.49 -13.88 4.38
C ILE A 78 8.18 -13.90 5.20
N PRO A 79 7.09 -13.27 4.72
CA PRO A 79 5.78 -13.39 5.35
C PRO A 79 5.29 -14.83 5.32
N VAL A 80 4.59 -15.24 6.38
CA VAL A 80 4.05 -16.60 6.53
C VAL A 80 2.56 -16.52 6.85
N ILE A 81 1.76 -17.20 6.05
CA ILE A 81 0.34 -17.45 6.30
C ILE A 81 0.20 -18.90 6.75
N PHE A 82 -0.22 -19.10 7.99
CA PHE A 82 -0.57 -20.42 8.49
C PHE A 82 -2.03 -20.74 8.18
N VAL A 83 -2.30 -21.97 7.77
CA VAL A 83 -3.65 -22.47 7.50
C VAL A 83 -3.88 -23.71 8.36
N SER A 84 -4.65 -23.62 9.45
CA SER A 84 -4.82 -24.72 10.42
C SER A 84 -6.29 -24.96 10.78
N ALA A 85 -6.64 -26.21 11.07
CA ALA A 85 -7.95 -26.60 11.61
C ALA A 85 -8.12 -26.30 13.11
N TYR A 86 -7.03 -25.95 13.82
CA TYR A 86 -7.01 -25.77 15.27
C TYR A 86 -6.44 -24.41 15.70
N LEU A 87 -7.01 -23.33 15.15
CA LEU A 87 -6.56 -21.95 15.40
C LEU A 87 -6.47 -21.62 16.90
N GLN A 88 -7.43 -22.09 17.69
CA GLN A 88 -7.52 -21.83 19.13
C GLN A 88 -6.37 -22.46 19.94
N ALA A 89 -5.80 -23.57 19.45
CA ALA A 89 -4.72 -24.27 20.15
C ALA A 89 -3.36 -23.59 19.93
N TYR A 90 -3.12 -23.07 18.73
CA TYR A 90 -1.82 -22.52 18.31
C TYR A 90 -1.77 -20.99 18.27
N GLY A 91 -2.89 -20.31 18.09
CA GLY A 91 -2.98 -18.85 17.99
C GLY A 91 -2.29 -18.08 19.12
N PRO A 92 -2.44 -18.48 20.40
CA PRO A 92 -1.73 -17.82 21.51
C PRO A 92 -0.21 -18.05 21.54
N GLN A 93 0.27 -19.12 20.89
CA GLN A 93 1.68 -19.54 20.89
C GLN A 93 2.46 -18.97 19.71
N LEU A 94 1.76 -18.53 18.66
CA LEU A 94 2.39 -17.94 17.48
C LEU A 94 2.90 -16.53 17.81
N PRO A 95 4.10 -16.17 17.35
CA PRO A 95 4.61 -14.81 17.50
C PRO A 95 3.65 -13.82 16.83
N LYS A 96 3.19 -12.82 17.59
CA LYS A 96 2.40 -11.71 17.03
C LYS A 96 3.34 -10.74 16.30
N HIS A 97 3.81 -11.14 15.13
CA HIS A 97 4.59 -10.31 14.21
C HIS A 97 3.74 -9.90 13.02
N ALA A 98 3.99 -8.70 12.47
CA ALA A 98 3.31 -8.20 11.28
C ALA A 98 3.42 -9.15 10.08
N ASN A 99 4.47 -9.99 10.04
CA ASN A 99 4.76 -10.91 8.95
C ASN A 99 4.12 -12.29 9.12
N ILE A 100 3.36 -12.53 10.20
CA ILE A 100 2.64 -13.79 10.43
C ILE A 100 1.14 -13.52 10.40
N GLU A 101 0.41 -14.33 9.63
CA GLU A 101 -1.05 -14.37 9.60
C GLU A 101 -1.53 -15.81 9.74
N VAL A 102 -2.72 -16.01 10.28
CA VAL A 102 -3.26 -17.35 10.56
C VAL A 102 -4.71 -17.38 10.10
N LEU A 103 -5.03 -18.32 9.24
CA LEU A 103 -6.36 -18.57 8.69
C LEU A 103 -6.87 -19.92 9.18
N GLU A 104 -8.17 -19.98 9.50
CA GLU A 104 -8.81 -21.20 9.99
C GLU A 104 -9.29 -22.06 8.81
N LYS A 105 -9.03 -23.37 8.86
CA LYS A 105 -9.59 -24.33 7.89
C LYS A 105 -11.10 -24.53 8.21
N PRO A 106 -11.99 -24.59 7.20
CA PRO A 106 -11.70 -24.51 5.76
C PRO A 106 -11.49 -23.07 5.28
N VAL A 107 -10.39 -22.82 4.58
CA VAL A 107 -10.10 -21.50 3.97
C VAL A 107 -10.64 -21.44 2.54
N ALA A 108 -11.37 -20.38 2.21
CA ALA A 108 -11.79 -20.14 0.83
C ALA A 108 -10.58 -19.72 -0.02
N LEU A 109 -10.49 -20.21 -1.26
CA LEU A 109 -9.38 -19.84 -2.15
C LEU A 109 -9.26 -18.32 -2.35
N GLU A 110 -10.40 -17.62 -2.41
CA GLU A 110 -10.46 -16.16 -2.53
C GLU A 110 -9.89 -15.45 -1.30
N GLU A 111 -10.19 -15.95 -0.11
CA GLU A 111 -9.68 -15.42 1.15
C GLU A 111 -8.17 -15.60 1.24
N LEU A 112 -7.67 -16.80 0.94
CA LEU A 112 -6.23 -17.08 0.90
C LEU A 112 -5.52 -16.18 -0.13
N ARG A 113 -6.12 -15.97 -1.29
CA ARG A 113 -5.58 -15.06 -2.33
C ARG A 113 -5.48 -13.62 -1.82
N ASN A 114 -6.51 -13.13 -1.13
CA ASN A 114 -6.52 -11.76 -0.59
C ASN A 114 -5.49 -11.58 0.53
N ALA A 115 -5.34 -12.57 1.41
CA ALA A 115 -4.29 -12.57 2.43
C ALA A 115 -2.89 -12.53 1.80
N ILE A 116 -2.63 -13.39 0.80
CA ILE A 116 -1.36 -13.41 0.05
C ILE A 116 -1.08 -12.04 -0.57
N ARG A 117 -2.05 -11.47 -1.30
CA ARG A 117 -1.89 -10.17 -1.94
C ARG A 117 -1.58 -9.08 -0.91
N THR A 118 -2.35 -9.03 0.19
CA THR A 118 -2.17 -8.02 1.24
C THR A 118 -0.77 -8.07 1.82
N LYS A 119 -0.25 -9.27 2.14
CA LYS A 119 1.10 -9.45 2.65
C LYS A 119 2.18 -9.09 1.64
N LEU A 120 2.03 -9.49 0.38
CA LEU A 120 2.98 -9.12 -0.68
C LEU A 120 2.99 -7.60 -0.93
N MET A 121 1.84 -6.93 -0.89
CA MET A 121 1.75 -5.47 -0.99
C MET A 121 2.41 -4.77 0.20
N ALA A 122 2.19 -5.26 1.42
CA ALA A 122 2.81 -4.72 2.63
C ALA A 122 4.33 -4.88 2.59
N MET A 123 4.83 -6.02 2.12
CA MET A 123 6.27 -6.27 1.96
C MET A 123 6.90 -5.39 0.87
N ALA A 124 6.17 -5.14 -0.22
CA ALA A 124 6.59 -4.17 -1.24
C ALA A 124 6.56 -2.72 -0.73
N ALA A 125 5.70 -2.42 0.26
CA ALA A 125 5.73 -1.17 0.99
C ALA A 125 6.83 -1.12 2.08
N GLU A 126 7.44 -2.26 2.42
CA GLU A 126 8.63 -2.39 3.29
C GLU A 126 9.97 -2.38 2.51
N ASP A 127 10.01 -1.85 1.28
CA ASP A 127 11.28 -1.38 0.73
C ASP A 127 11.83 -0.34 1.72
N PRO A 128 13.11 -0.43 2.17
CA PRO A 128 13.62 0.39 3.29
C PRO A 128 13.61 1.90 3.01
N PHE A 129 13.30 2.28 1.77
CA PHE A 129 13.19 3.65 1.29
C PHE A 129 11.92 3.79 0.45
N SER A 130 11.03 4.67 0.89
CA SER A 130 9.89 5.16 0.12
C SER A 130 10.34 6.05 -1.04
N ILE A 131 9.43 6.34 -1.98
CA ILE A 131 9.68 7.31 -3.06
C ILE A 131 10.09 8.67 -2.47
N SER A 132 9.45 9.09 -1.39
CA SER A 132 9.79 10.31 -0.65
C SER A 132 11.21 10.30 -0.10
N ASP A 133 11.72 9.15 0.37
CA ASP A 133 13.10 9.05 0.85
C ASP A 133 14.12 9.22 -0.29
N PHE A 134 13.88 8.60 -1.45
CA PHE A 134 14.73 8.78 -2.63
C PHE A 134 14.72 10.23 -3.13
N LEU A 135 13.55 10.86 -3.11
CA LEU A 135 13.35 12.25 -3.49
C LEU A 135 14.13 13.19 -2.56
N GLN A 136 14.02 13.01 -1.24
CA GLN A 136 14.79 13.77 -0.26
C GLN A 136 16.30 13.58 -0.43
N LEU A 137 16.77 12.35 -0.61
CA LEU A 137 18.19 12.07 -0.83
C LEU A 137 18.71 12.74 -2.12
N ALA A 138 17.95 12.70 -3.20
CA ALA A 138 18.31 13.33 -4.46
C ALA A 138 18.39 14.87 -4.33
N GLY A 139 17.43 15.48 -3.63
CA GLY A 139 17.42 16.91 -3.31
C GLY A 139 18.63 17.32 -2.47
N MET A 140 18.83 16.66 -1.32
CA MET A 140 19.92 16.95 -0.38
C MET A 140 21.32 16.77 -0.99
N THR A 141 21.47 15.90 -1.99
CA THR A 141 22.76 15.61 -2.62
C THR A 141 22.94 16.28 -3.99
N HIS A 142 21.98 17.12 -4.42
CA HIS A 142 21.95 17.77 -5.74
C HIS A 142 22.17 16.80 -6.90
N ARG A 143 21.59 15.59 -6.81
CA ARG A 143 21.77 14.54 -7.80
C ARG A 143 20.69 14.59 -8.86
N SER A 144 21.09 14.23 -10.09
CA SER A 144 20.19 14.02 -11.21
C SER A 144 19.85 12.53 -11.32
N VAL A 145 18.59 12.17 -11.07
CA VAL A 145 18.10 10.79 -11.04
C VAL A 145 16.72 10.67 -11.68
N VAL A 146 16.38 9.47 -12.10
CA VAL A 146 15.03 9.08 -12.49
C VAL A 146 14.55 8.03 -11.50
N LEU A 147 13.36 8.25 -10.95
CA LEU A 147 12.65 7.32 -10.09
C LEU A 147 11.49 6.73 -10.87
N ASP A 148 11.63 5.48 -11.30
CA ASP A 148 10.53 4.73 -11.91
C ASP A 148 9.80 3.93 -10.84
N ALA A 149 8.49 4.10 -10.80
CA ALA A 149 7.60 3.41 -9.87
C ALA A 149 6.61 2.54 -10.66
N GLN A 150 6.47 1.29 -10.24
CA GLN A 150 5.49 0.38 -10.81
C GLN A 150 4.63 -0.25 -9.72
N TRP A 151 3.32 -0.15 -9.85
CA TRP A 151 2.37 -0.74 -8.92
C TRP A 151 1.88 -2.11 -9.39
N PRO A 152 1.44 -2.97 -8.46
CA PRO A 152 0.96 -4.32 -8.80
C PRO A 152 -0.36 -4.37 -9.56
N ASP A 153 -1.12 -3.26 -9.55
CA ASP A 153 -2.29 -3.06 -10.41
C ASP A 153 -1.91 -2.74 -11.88
N GLY A 154 -0.61 -2.68 -12.18
CA GLY A 154 -0.07 -2.45 -13.52
C GLY A 154 0.22 -0.99 -13.84
N ARG A 155 -0.20 -0.05 -12.98
CA ARG A 155 0.04 1.39 -13.14
C ARG A 155 1.52 1.72 -13.04
N ARG A 156 1.93 2.81 -13.70
CA ARG A 156 3.33 3.23 -13.75
C ARG A 156 3.44 4.72 -13.57
N GLY A 157 4.53 5.11 -12.91
CA GLY A 157 4.90 6.50 -12.78
C GLY A 157 6.40 6.69 -12.83
N SER A 158 6.79 7.93 -13.09
CA SER A 158 8.18 8.33 -13.13
C SER A 158 8.33 9.75 -12.61
N ILE A 159 9.37 9.99 -11.81
CA ILE A 159 9.78 11.34 -11.39
C ILE A 159 11.23 11.55 -11.81
N VAL A 160 11.48 12.63 -12.54
CA VAL A 160 12.83 13.07 -12.89
C VAL A 160 13.25 14.17 -11.94
N VAL A 161 14.38 13.95 -11.27
CA VAL A 161 15.08 14.98 -10.50
C VAL A 161 16.32 15.38 -11.30
N HIS A 162 16.53 16.67 -11.49
CA HIS A 162 17.69 17.23 -12.17
C HIS A 162 18.37 18.23 -11.25
N GLU A 163 19.64 17.98 -10.92
CA GLU A 163 20.46 18.82 -10.03
C GLU A 163 19.82 19.09 -8.65
N GLY A 164 19.04 18.12 -8.14
CA GLY A 164 18.33 18.23 -6.87
C GLY A 164 16.96 18.92 -6.93
N GLU A 165 16.51 19.36 -8.11
CA GLU A 165 15.16 19.89 -8.31
C GLU A 165 14.27 18.89 -9.04
N VAL A 166 12.98 18.86 -8.70
CA VAL A 166 12.01 18.03 -9.42
C VAL A 166 11.75 18.68 -10.77
N TRP A 167 12.03 17.95 -11.85
CA TRP A 167 11.98 18.47 -13.21
C TRP A 167 10.66 18.16 -13.90
N THR A 168 10.20 16.91 -13.79
CA THR A 168 8.93 16.44 -14.34
C THR A 168 8.46 15.19 -13.61
N ALA A 169 7.14 14.97 -13.61
CA ALA A 169 6.52 13.74 -13.12
C ALA A 169 5.43 13.27 -14.09
N SER A 170 5.27 11.96 -14.21
CA SER A 170 4.22 11.31 -15.00
C SER A 170 3.65 10.11 -14.24
N PHE A 171 2.35 9.86 -14.36
CA PHE A 171 1.67 8.69 -13.80
C PHE A 171 0.54 8.27 -14.73
N ASP A 172 0.68 7.15 -15.43
CA ASP A 172 -0.20 6.75 -16.54
C ASP A 172 -0.49 7.93 -17.49
N ASP A 173 -1.72 8.49 -17.47
CA ASP A 173 -2.15 9.62 -18.30
C ASP A 173 -1.98 11.00 -17.63
N LEU A 174 -1.55 11.04 -16.37
CA LEU A 174 -1.34 12.26 -15.59
C LEU A 174 0.08 12.80 -15.77
N SER A 175 0.24 14.12 -15.62
CA SER A 175 1.53 14.79 -15.63
C SER A 175 1.59 15.96 -14.64
N GLY A 176 2.79 16.44 -14.33
CA GLY A 176 2.97 17.58 -13.43
C GLY A 176 2.66 17.24 -11.97
N VAL A 177 2.05 18.18 -11.22
CA VAL A 177 1.90 18.07 -9.76
C VAL A 177 0.96 16.92 -9.37
N GLU A 178 -0.08 16.67 -10.15
CA GLU A 178 -1.03 15.57 -9.93
C GLU A 178 -0.33 14.21 -10.04
N ALA A 179 0.48 14.02 -11.09
CA ALA A 179 1.30 12.84 -11.24
C ALA A 179 2.35 12.71 -10.14
N PHE A 180 2.99 13.82 -9.74
CA PHE A 180 3.93 13.82 -8.63
C PHE A 180 3.27 13.33 -7.34
N SER A 181 2.07 13.84 -7.03
CA SER A 181 1.32 13.45 -5.83
C SER A 181 0.97 11.96 -5.82
N GLU A 182 0.42 11.44 -6.93
CA GLU A 182 0.14 10.01 -7.07
C GLU A 182 1.40 9.17 -6.87
N VAL A 183 2.51 9.54 -7.50
CA VAL A 183 3.75 8.76 -7.40
C VAL A 183 4.37 8.83 -6.01
N ALA A 184 4.42 10.01 -5.39
CA ALA A 184 5.10 10.20 -4.11
C ALA A 184 4.39 9.53 -2.93
N TRP A 185 3.05 9.49 -2.96
CA TRP A 185 2.24 9.08 -1.80
C TRP A 185 1.59 7.71 -1.93
N ARG A 186 1.51 7.17 -3.16
CA ARG A 186 0.93 5.85 -3.38
C ARG A 186 1.90 4.75 -2.97
N GLY A 187 1.68 4.18 -1.79
CA GLY A 187 2.46 3.06 -1.26
C GLY A 187 2.41 1.80 -2.13
N GLY A 188 3.32 0.85 -1.86
CA GLY A 188 3.35 -0.47 -2.51
C GLY A 188 3.89 -0.49 -3.93
N ALA A 189 4.59 0.57 -4.37
CA ALA A 189 5.31 0.59 -5.63
C ALA A 189 6.61 -0.20 -5.55
N ARG A 190 6.97 -0.93 -6.61
CA ARG A 190 8.36 -1.35 -6.83
C ARG A 190 9.11 -0.16 -7.44
N ILE A 191 10.15 0.32 -6.74
CA ILE A 191 10.90 1.52 -7.12
C ILE A 191 12.21 1.13 -7.81
N ARG A 192 12.54 1.80 -8.90
CA ARG A 192 13.87 1.77 -9.52
C ARG A 192 14.42 3.18 -9.60
N CYS A 193 15.50 3.43 -8.88
CA CYS A 193 16.26 4.67 -8.95
C CYS A 193 17.52 4.45 -9.81
N HIS A 194 17.75 5.33 -10.78
CA HIS A 194 18.99 5.35 -11.55
C HIS A 194 19.41 6.77 -11.90
N SER A 195 20.68 6.97 -12.23
CA SER A 195 21.17 8.28 -12.66
C SER A 195 20.48 8.72 -13.95
N LEU A 196 20.15 10.01 -14.03
CA LEU A 196 19.72 10.63 -15.27
C LEU A 196 20.92 10.73 -16.22
N VAL A 197 20.77 10.23 -17.44
CA VAL A 197 21.79 10.28 -18.49
C VAL A 197 21.27 11.12 -19.65
N GLY A 198 21.95 12.24 -19.93
CA GLY A 198 21.57 13.14 -21.02
C GLY A 198 20.57 14.21 -20.60
N ASP A 199 19.80 14.70 -21.57
CA ASP A 199 18.82 15.79 -21.40
C ASP A 199 17.62 15.34 -20.55
N PRO A 200 17.26 16.06 -19.47
CA PRO A 200 16.06 15.77 -18.67
C PRO A 200 14.74 15.98 -19.44
N GLY A 201 14.77 16.58 -20.63
CA GLY A 201 13.58 16.88 -21.41
C GLY A 201 12.84 18.12 -20.91
N PRO A 202 11.57 18.31 -21.31
CA PRO A 202 10.81 19.51 -20.94
C PRO A 202 10.55 19.57 -19.44
N ARG A 203 10.83 20.74 -18.85
CA ARG A 203 10.52 21.02 -17.45
C ARG A 203 9.03 21.26 -17.30
N THR A 204 8.38 20.53 -16.40
CA THR A 204 6.94 20.66 -16.10
C THR A 204 6.67 20.99 -14.63
N LEU A 205 7.70 20.92 -13.78
CA LEU A 205 7.63 21.17 -12.35
C LEU A 205 8.72 22.15 -11.90
N GLU A 206 8.43 22.91 -10.86
CA GLU A 206 9.37 23.81 -10.21
C GLU A 206 9.38 23.56 -8.70
N GLY A 207 10.58 23.53 -8.12
CA GLY A 207 10.80 23.38 -6.68
C GLY A 207 11.65 22.17 -6.31
N THR A 208 12.09 22.18 -5.05
CA THR A 208 12.82 21.06 -4.47
C THR A 208 11.84 19.92 -4.13
N PRO A 209 12.34 18.68 -4.05
CA PRO A 209 11.55 17.55 -3.57
C PRO A 209 10.81 17.82 -2.25
N GLU A 210 11.45 18.46 -1.27
CA GLU A 210 10.86 18.75 0.03
C GLU A 210 9.66 19.72 -0.07
N ALA A 211 9.79 20.75 -0.91
CA ALA A 211 8.72 21.73 -1.11
C ALA A 211 7.49 21.10 -1.76
N LEU A 212 7.68 20.26 -2.78
CA LEU A 212 6.59 19.56 -3.48
C LEU A 212 5.93 18.50 -2.59
N LEU A 213 6.71 17.75 -1.80
CA LEU A 213 6.16 16.81 -0.81
C LEU A 213 5.31 17.54 0.23
N MET A 214 5.81 18.63 0.81
CA MET A 214 5.05 19.41 1.80
C MET A 214 3.74 19.96 1.25
N ASN A 215 3.75 20.47 0.01
CA ASN A 215 2.54 21.02 -0.61
C ASN A 215 1.51 19.93 -0.91
N THR A 216 1.93 18.81 -1.50
CA THR A 216 1.01 17.71 -1.87
C THR A 216 0.49 16.92 -0.66
N ALA A 217 1.25 16.85 0.45
CA ALA A 217 0.76 16.26 1.70
C ALA A 217 -0.43 17.02 2.29
N LYS A 218 -0.40 18.37 2.24
CA LYS A 218 -1.52 19.21 2.70
C LYS A 218 -2.78 18.93 1.89
N ASP A 219 -2.64 18.83 0.58
CA ASP A 219 -3.77 18.55 -0.31
C ASP A 219 -4.38 17.16 -0.06
N LEU A 220 -3.57 16.17 0.34
CA LEU A 220 -4.03 14.82 0.69
C LEU A 220 -4.74 14.76 2.05
N ASP A 221 -4.24 15.46 3.07
CA ASP A 221 -4.90 15.56 4.37
C ASP A 221 -6.28 16.24 4.26
N GLU A 222 -6.44 17.16 3.30
CA GLU A 222 -7.72 17.78 2.96
C GLU A 222 -8.69 16.83 2.23
N GLN A 223 -8.19 15.79 1.56
CA GLN A 223 -8.96 14.85 0.73
C GLN A 223 -9.25 13.49 1.41
N GLY A 224 -8.48 13.11 2.42
CA GLY A 224 -8.51 11.78 3.06
C GLY A 224 -9.49 11.55 4.22
N HIS A 225 -10.30 12.55 4.60
CA HIS A 225 -11.31 12.34 5.64
C HIS A 225 -12.52 11.58 5.08
N THR A 226 -12.76 10.37 5.58
CA THR A 226 -14.10 9.78 5.51
C THR A 226 -15.04 10.76 6.22
N PRO A 227 -16.09 11.29 5.57
CA PRO A 227 -16.95 12.29 6.20
C PRO A 227 -17.68 11.66 7.39
N ASP A 228 -17.23 11.96 8.59
CA ASP A 228 -18.00 11.78 9.81
C ASP A 228 -18.60 13.13 10.22
N PHE A 229 -19.78 13.09 10.82
CA PHE A 229 -20.54 14.30 11.12
C PHE A 229 -19.79 15.26 12.04
N GLU A 230 -19.09 14.75 13.05
CA GLU A 230 -18.43 15.55 14.07
C GLU A 230 -17.17 16.23 13.52
N GLY A 231 -16.41 15.52 12.69
CA GLY A 231 -15.26 16.04 11.95
C GLY A 231 -15.64 17.12 10.93
N GLU A 232 -16.73 16.94 10.17
CA GLU A 232 -17.20 17.97 9.23
C GLU A 232 -17.74 19.22 9.94
N LEU A 233 -18.41 19.03 11.07
CA LEU A 233 -18.87 20.14 11.91
C LEU A 233 -17.69 20.96 12.45
N GLU A 234 -16.65 20.28 12.97
CA GLU A 234 -15.44 20.92 13.48
C GLU A 234 -14.65 21.64 12.37
N ARG A 235 -14.53 21.03 11.18
CA ARG A 235 -13.93 21.67 10.00
C ARG A 235 -14.67 22.94 9.61
N GLY A 236 -16.00 22.90 9.55
CA GLY A 236 -16.82 24.07 9.21
C GLY A 236 -16.66 25.21 10.22
N VAL A 237 -16.60 24.89 11.51
CA VAL A 237 -16.38 25.89 12.58
C VAL A 237 -14.96 26.46 12.51
N THR A 238 -13.96 25.63 12.31
CA THR A 238 -12.55 26.05 12.17
C THR A 238 -12.37 26.99 10.97
N ALA A 239 -12.97 26.65 9.84
CA ALA A 239 -12.94 27.49 8.64
C ALA A 239 -13.64 28.85 8.85
N LEU A 240 -14.76 28.90 9.57
CA LEU A 240 -15.40 30.17 9.96
C LEU A 240 -14.48 31.04 10.81
N LEU A 241 -13.77 30.45 11.78
CA LEU A 241 -12.82 31.17 12.63
C LEU A 241 -11.63 31.71 11.82
N ALA A 242 -11.17 30.96 10.83
CA ALA A 242 -10.14 31.36 9.89
C ALA A 242 -10.62 32.35 8.81
N LYS A 243 -11.94 32.65 8.76
CA LYS A 243 -12.60 33.45 7.71
C LYS A 243 -12.45 32.86 6.30
N ASP A 244 -12.21 31.55 6.20
CA ASP A 244 -12.28 30.82 4.94
C ASP A 244 -13.72 30.35 4.70
N TYR A 245 -14.51 31.24 4.12
CA TYR A 245 -15.94 31.02 3.96
C TYR A 245 -16.27 29.96 2.91
N ASP A 246 -15.43 29.77 1.90
CA ASP A 246 -15.60 28.73 0.88
C ASP A 246 -15.31 27.34 1.46
N ALA A 247 -14.27 27.19 2.28
CA ALA A 247 -14.02 25.95 3.01
C ALA A 247 -15.12 25.67 4.05
N ALA A 248 -15.62 26.71 4.73
CA ALA A 248 -16.72 26.56 5.68
C ALA A 248 -18.01 26.05 5.00
N VAL A 249 -18.34 26.55 3.80
CA VAL A 249 -19.49 26.06 3.02
C VAL A 249 -19.32 24.58 2.68
N ARG A 250 -18.15 24.17 2.15
CA ARG A 250 -17.90 22.77 1.78
C ARG A 250 -18.07 21.82 2.97
N ALA A 251 -17.47 22.15 4.11
CA ALA A 251 -17.52 21.32 5.31
C ALA A 251 -18.95 21.25 5.89
N PHE A 252 -19.68 22.36 5.96
CA PHE A 252 -21.06 22.31 6.46
C PHE A 252 -22.02 21.59 5.50
N GLU A 253 -21.79 21.63 4.20
CA GLU A 253 -22.59 20.84 3.25
C GLU A 253 -22.30 19.34 3.34
N ALA A 254 -21.04 18.97 3.60
CA ALA A 254 -20.67 17.59 3.89
C ALA A 254 -21.30 17.12 5.21
N ALA A 255 -21.28 17.93 6.27
CA ALA A 255 -21.99 17.63 7.54
C ALA A 255 -23.50 17.49 7.32
N HIS A 256 -24.11 18.39 6.53
CA HIS A 256 -25.53 18.37 6.21
C HIS A 256 -25.94 17.13 5.40
N ALA A 257 -25.04 16.61 4.55
CA ALA A 257 -25.30 15.36 3.83
C ALA A 257 -25.38 14.13 4.76
N ILE A 258 -24.76 14.21 5.95
CA ILE A 258 -24.75 13.14 6.96
C ILE A 258 -25.93 13.30 7.94
N ASP A 259 -26.17 14.51 8.45
CA ASP A 259 -27.34 14.84 9.27
C ASP A 259 -28.04 16.13 8.76
N PRO A 260 -29.05 15.98 7.89
CA PRO A 260 -29.76 17.12 7.29
C PRO A 260 -30.55 17.96 8.29
N GLU A 261 -30.94 17.38 9.43
CA GLU A 261 -31.80 18.05 10.42
C GLU A 261 -30.97 18.80 11.48
N HIS A 262 -29.64 18.75 11.42
CA HIS A 262 -28.80 19.34 12.46
C HIS A 262 -28.94 20.88 12.53
N PRO A 263 -29.45 21.43 13.66
CA PRO A 263 -29.84 22.85 13.74
C PRO A 263 -28.68 23.84 13.53
N GLN A 264 -27.49 23.51 14.01
CA GLN A 264 -26.31 24.39 13.92
C GLN A 264 -25.78 24.48 12.49
N VAL A 265 -25.72 23.35 11.78
CA VAL A 265 -25.25 23.27 10.39
C VAL A 265 -26.21 24.05 9.49
N ASN A 266 -27.51 23.83 9.65
CA ASN A 266 -28.56 24.55 8.91
C ASN A 266 -28.55 26.06 9.18
N THR A 267 -28.25 26.47 10.42
CA THR A 267 -28.12 27.88 10.77
C THR A 267 -26.88 28.52 10.13
N ASN A 268 -25.74 27.83 10.15
CA ASN A 268 -24.50 28.33 9.57
C ASN A 268 -24.55 28.40 8.04
N LEU A 269 -25.08 27.37 7.37
CA LEU A 269 -25.28 27.39 5.92
C LEU A 269 -26.19 28.54 5.48
N ARG A 270 -27.27 28.80 6.22
CA ARG A 270 -28.16 29.94 5.93
C ARG A 270 -27.44 31.28 6.01
N ARG A 271 -26.65 31.49 7.07
CA ARG A 271 -25.87 32.72 7.26
C ARG A 271 -24.81 32.89 6.17
N LEU A 272 -24.12 31.81 5.78
CA LEU A 272 -23.14 31.83 4.70
C LEU A 272 -23.80 32.19 3.36
N ARG A 273 -25.00 31.66 3.08
CA ARG A 273 -25.80 32.01 1.90
C ARG A 273 -26.23 33.48 1.89
N GLU A 274 -26.66 34.01 3.02
CA GLU A 274 -27.00 35.44 3.17
C GLU A 274 -25.78 36.35 2.93
N LEU A 275 -24.57 35.86 3.19
CA LEU A 275 -23.31 36.55 2.91
C LEU A 275 -22.80 36.34 1.47
N GLY A 276 -23.51 35.58 0.64
CA GLY A 276 -23.17 35.32 -0.76
C GLY A 276 -22.26 34.12 -1.00
N TYR A 277 -22.00 33.28 0.00
CA TYR A 277 -21.21 32.05 -0.14
C TYR A 277 -22.13 30.83 -0.27
N THR A 278 -22.06 30.15 -1.41
CA THR A 278 -22.85 28.95 -1.76
C THR A 278 -21.93 27.90 -2.37
N LYS A 279 -22.34 26.62 -2.39
CA LYS A 279 -21.65 25.60 -3.20
C LYS A 279 -21.44 26.12 -4.61
N ARG A 280 -20.20 26.20 -5.06
CA ARG A 280 -19.91 26.24 -6.48
C ARG A 280 -19.88 24.78 -6.94
N GLU A 281 -20.80 24.40 -7.80
CA GLU A 281 -20.66 23.16 -8.57
C GLU A 281 -19.40 23.28 -9.45
N PRO A 282 -18.64 22.19 -9.62
CA PRO A 282 -17.46 22.19 -10.50
C PRO A 282 -17.82 22.48 -11.96
#